data_AF-A0A1H8IJU3-F1
#
_entry.id   AF-A0A1H8IJU3-F1
#
_cell.length_a   1.000
_cell.length_b   1.000
_cell.length_c   1.000
_cell.angle_alpha   90.00
_cell.angle_beta   90.00
_cell.angle_gamma   90.00
#
_symmetry.space_group_name_H-M   'P 1'
#
loop_
_entity.id
_entity.type
_entity.pdbx_description
1 polymer ?
#
loop_
_entity_poly.entity_id
_entity_poly.type
_entity_poly.pdbx_seq_one_letter_code
_entity_poly.pdbx_strand_id
1 'polypeptide(L)'
;MAVNIEGAPSQEAKADVGKTDPLLLEHDMVRALSVINRVLDYGMLKYERRSWMKVAADRWNSACRRHRRSRDTGQMFDDESGLLHIAHEAAGLIIQLELFIQQNPQYDYLSFREPPQEHKRTSK
;
A
#
# COMPACT_ATOMS: atom_id res chain seq x y z
N MET A 1 21.13 47.14 -22.91
CA MET A 1 21.34 46.15 -21.83
C MET A 1 19.97 45.71 -21.36
N ALA A 2 19.54 44.50 -21.68
CA ALA A 2 18.28 43.93 -21.20
C ALA A 2 18.59 43.00 -20.01
N VAL A 3 17.84 43.21 -18.92
CA VAL A 3 18.01 42.53 -17.63
C VAL A 3 17.48 41.11 -17.74
N ASN A 4 18.33 40.11 -17.46
CA ASN A 4 17.89 38.74 -17.22
C ASN A 4 17.09 38.71 -15.92
N ILE A 5 15.80 38.40 -16.00
CA ILE A 5 15.00 38.02 -14.84
C ILE A 5 14.99 36.49 -14.82
N GLU A 6 15.95 35.92 -14.11
CA GLU A 6 15.90 34.50 -13.74
C GLU A 6 14.62 34.30 -12.92
N GLY A 7 13.68 33.53 -13.48
CA GLY A 7 12.42 33.19 -12.81
C GLY A 7 12.72 32.44 -11.52
N ALA A 8 12.54 33.12 -10.39
CA ALA A 8 12.54 32.47 -9.08
C ALA A 8 11.50 31.32 -9.11
N PRO A 9 11.83 30.10 -8.64
CA PRO A 9 10.86 29.02 -8.60
C PRO A 9 9.66 29.49 -7.78
N SER A 10 8.45 29.37 -8.36
CA SER A 10 7.22 29.82 -7.72
C SER A 10 7.08 29.14 -6.36
N GLN A 11 6.57 29.89 -5.39
CA GLN A 11 6.41 29.48 -3.99
C GLN A 11 5.56 28.21 -3.85
N GLU A 12 4.76 27.89 -4.87
CA GLU A 12 3.95 26.68 -5.04
C GLU A 12 4.81 25.41 -5.10
N ALA A 13 5.99 25.45 -5.74
CA ALA A 13 6.87 24.28 -5.88
C ALA A 13 7.50 23.82 -4.54
N LYS A 14 7.48 24.67 -3.50
CA LYS A 14 8.02 24.36 -2.17
C LYS A 14 6.97 23.81 -1.21
N ALA A 15 5.69 23.88 -1.55
CA ALA A 15 4.61 23.55 -0.61
C ALA A 15 4.49 22.05 -0.31
N ASP A 16 4.92 21.19 -1.23
CA ASP A 16 4.70 19.74 -1.13
C ASP A 16 6.00 18.91 -1.01
N VAL A 17 7.15 19.58 -0.89
CA VAL A 17 8.42 18.90 -0.61
C VAL A 17 8.30 18.14 0.70
N GLY A 18 8.46 16.81 0.63
CA GLY A 18 8.41 15.89 1.78
C GLY A 18 7.01 15.41 2.15
N LYS A 19 5.94 15.83 1.46
CA LYS A 19 4.59 15.26 1.66
C LYS A 19 4.38 14.04 0.77
N THR A 20 3.71 13.03 1.29
CA THR A 20 3.20 11.92 0.48
C THR A 20 2.12 12.44 -0.47
N ASP A 21 2.24 12.14 -1.76
CA ASP A 21 1.18 12.38 -2.74
C ASP A 21 0.06 11.33 -2.57
N PRO A 22 -1.15 11.72 -2.13
CA PRO A 22 -2.24 10.79 -1.89
C PRO A 22 -2.77 10.13 -3.18
N LEU A 23 -2.55 10.75 -4.36
CA LEU A 23 -3.10 10.26 -5.62
C LEU A 23 -2.43 8.96 -6.10
N LEU A 24 -1.20 8.70 -5.66
CA LEU A 24 -0.44 7.50 -6.03
C LEU A 24 -1.16 6.19 -5.69
N LEU A 25 -1.97 6.18 -4.65
CA LEU A 25 -2.81 5.04 -4.28
C LEU A 25 -4.27 5.28 -4.64
N GLU A 26 -4.82 6.42 -4.23
CA GLU A 26 -6.26 6.68 -4.30
C GLU A 26 -6.77 6.84 -5.73
N HIS A 27 -5.94 7.36 -6.64
CA HIS A 27 -6.28 7.53 -8.04
C HIS A 27 -5.65 6.41 -8.90
N ASP A 28 -4.32 6.28 -8.85
CA ASP A 28 -3.59 5.43 -9.80
C ASP A 28 -3.81 3.93 -9.57
N MET A 29 -4.18 3.53 -8.35
CA MET A 29 -4.34 2.13 -7.94
C MET A 29 -5.77 1.78 -7.49
N VAL A 30 -6.77 2.59 -7.85
CA VAL A 30 -8.17 2.45 -7.38
C VAL A 30 -8.76 1.06 -7.62
N ARG A 31 -8.42 0.40 -8.73
CA ARG A 31 -8.92 -0.95 -9.05
C ARG A 31 -8.37 -2.00 -8.08
N ALA A 32 -7.08 -1.93 -7.75
CA ALA A 32 -6.45 -2.84 -6.81
C ALA A 32 -7.00 -2.61 -5.39
N LEU A 33 -7.13 -1.34 -4.98
CA LEU A 33 -7.74 -1.00 -3.69
C LEU A 33 -9.18 -1.50 -3.58
N SER A 34 -9.96 -1.40 -4.65
CA SER A 34 -11.36 -1.86 -4.67
C SER A 34 -11.48 -3.38 -4.42
N VAL A 35 -10.62 -4.19 -5.03
CA VAL A 35 -10.67 -5.66 -4.83
C VAL A 35 -10.13 -6.07 -3.45
N ILE A 36 -9.16 -5.35 -2.89
CA ILE A 36 -8.69 -5.54 -1.51
C ILE A 36 -9.82 -5.20 -0.54
N ASN A 37 -10.50 -4.06 -0.73
CA ASN A 37 -11.65 -3.68 0.08
C ASN A 37 -12.76 -4.73 0.04
N ARG A 38 -13.00 -5.36 -1.11
CA ARG A 38 -13.99 -6.43 -1.21
C ARG A 38 -13.64 -7.66 -0.36
N VAL A 39 -12.36 -8.00 -0.23
CA VAL A 39 -11.90 -9.06 0.69
C VAL A 39 -12.17 -8.68 2.14
N LEU A 40 -11.86 -7.44 2.54
CA LEU A 40 -12.12 -6.96 3.89
C LEU A 40 -13.61 -6.92 4.21
N ASP A 41 -14.43 -6.51 3.24
CA ASP A 41 -15.89 -6.51 3.32
C ASP A 41 -16.44 -7.93 3.49
N TYR A 42 -15.96 -8.90 2.71
CA TYR A 42 -16.28 -10.31 2.90
C TYR A 42 -15.91 -10.78 4.33
N GLY A 43 -14.72 -10.42 4.81
CA GLY A 43 -14.30 -10.70 6.19
C GLY A 43 -15.23 -10.08 7.24
N MET A 44 -15.75 -8.88 7.00
CA MET A 44 -16.73 -8.21 7.88
C MET A 44 -18.12 -8.82 7.83
N LEU A 45 -18.52 -9.48 6.74
CA LEU A 45 -19.78 -10.21 6.67
C LEU A 45 -19.66 -11.57 7.37
N LYS A 46 -18.49 -12.21 7.26
CA LYS A 46 -18.19 -13.51 7.87
C LYS A 46 -17.90 -13.42 9.37
N TYR A 47 -17.27 -12.32 9.80
CA TYR A 47 -16.85 -12.08 11.19
C TYR A 47 -17.37 -10.72 11.69
N GLU A 48 -16.98 -10.30 12.89
CA GLU A 48 -17.33 -8.97 13.41
C GLU A 48 -16.43 -7.88 12.79
N ARG A 49 -16.97 -6.67 12.60
CA ARG A 49 -16.20 -5.48 12.26
C ARG A 49 -15.02 -5.31 13.23
N ARG A 50 -13.81 -5.05 12.70
CA ARG A 50 -12.56 -4.89 13.47
C ARG A 50 -12.12 -6.12 14.28
N SER A 51 -12.76 -7.29 14.13
CA SER A 51 -12.29 -8.54 14.75
C SER A 51 -10.85 -8.90 14.36
N TRP A 52 -10.41 -8.48 13.18
CA TRP A 52 -9.05 -8.67 12.68
C TRP A 52 -7.96 -8.09 13.61
N MET A 53 -8.27 -7.04 14.38
CA MET A 53 -7.34 -6.42 15.34
C MET A 53 -6.98 -7.35 16.51
N LYS A 54 -7.86 -8.31 16.82
CA LYS A 54 -7.69 -9.25 17.95
C LYS A 54 -6.89 -10.49 17.54
N VAL A 55 -6.54 -10.63 16.27
CA VAL A 55 -5.85 -11.80 15.72
C VAL A 55 -4.34 -11.57 15.70
N ALA A 56 -3.58 -12.50 16.26
CA ALA A 56 -2.11 -12.44 16.29
C ALA A 56 -1.50 -12.34 14.87
N ALA A 57 -0.42 -11.57 14.71
CA ALA A 57 0.24 -11.32 13.42
C ALA A 57 0.63 -12.62 12.68
N ASP A 58 1.08 -13.64 13.40
CA ASP A 58 1.49 -14.93 12.82
C ASP A 58 0.35 -15.68 12.12
N ARG A 59 -0.89 -15.45 12.57
CA ARG A 59 -2.10 -16.02 11.95
C ARG A 59 -2.36 -15.38 10.59
N TRP A 60 -2.09 -14.08 10.44
CA TRP A 60 -2.17 -13.38 9.16
C TRP A 60 -1.08 -13.83 8.20
N ASN A 61 0.16 -13.96 8.67
CA ASN A 61 1.25 -14.53 7.86
C ASN A 61 0.88 -15.94 7.34
N SER A 62 0.31 -16.78 8.21
CA SER A 62 -0.18 -18.10 7.84
C SER A 62 -1.30 -18.05 6.79
N ALA A 63 -2.24 -17.10 6.91
CA ALA A 63 -3.32 -16.90 5.95
C ALA A 63 -2.79 -16.46 4.58
N CYS A 64 -1.92 -15.44 4.53
CA CYS A 64 -1.28 -15.00 3.28
C CYS A 64 -0.56 -16.14 2.57
N ARG A 65 0.19 -16.98 3.31
CA ARG A 65 0.89 -18.13 2.71
C ARG A 65 -0.04 -19.18 2.13
N ARG A 66 -1.25 -19.38 2.67
CA ARG A 66 -2.24 -20.30 2.10
C ARG A 66 -2.80 -19.77 0.77
N HIS A 67 -3.14 -18.49 0.69
CA HIS A 67 -3.60 -17.90 -0.58
C HIS A 67 -2.47 -17.85 -1.61
N ARG A 68 -1.23 -17.51 -1.18
CA ARG A 68 -0.05 -17.57 -2.05
C ARG A 68 0.18 -18.96 -2.62
N ARG A 69 0.16 -20.00 -1.77
CA ARG A 69 0.33 -21.38 -2.22
C ARG A 69 -0.70 -21.76 -3.28
N SER A 70 -1.97 -21.40 -3.06
CA SER A 70 -3.06 -21.68 -4.01
C SER A 70 -2.82 -20.98 -5.34
N ARG A 71 -2.40 -19.71 -5.30
CA ARG A 71 -2.00 -18.93 -6.48
C ARG A 71 -0.80 -19.50 -7.21
N ASP A 72 0.23 -19.93 -6.48
CA ASP A 72 1.43 -20.56 -7.03
C ASP A 72 1.09 -21.90 -7.74
N THR A 73 0.00 -22.56 -7.36
CA THR A 73 -0.54 -23.74 -8.06
C THR A 73 -1.50 -23.41 -9.22
N GLY A 74 -1.66 -22.13 -9.58
CA GLY A 74 -2.49 -21.68 -10.71
C GLY A 74 -3.95 -21.38 -10.35
N GLN A 75 -4.35 -21.50 -9.09
CA GLN A 75 -5.70 -21.12 -8.65
C GLN A 75 -5.77 -19.60 -8.49
N MET A 76 -6.61 -18.93 -9.28
CA MET A 76 -6.74 -17.46 -9.23
C MET A 76 -7.69 -16.98 -8.13
N PHE A 77 -8.76 -17.73 -7.88
CA PHE A 77 -9.84 -17.37 -6.98
C PHE A 77 -9.90 -18.33 -5.81
N ASP A 78 -10.16 -17.78 -4.63
CA ASP A 78 -10.40 -18.51 -3.39
C ASP A 78 -11.79 -19.15 -3.43
N ASP A 79 -11.86 -20.47 -3.22
CA ASP A 79 -13.10 -21.25 -3.34
C ASP A 79 -14.20 -20.80 -2.36
N GLU A 80 -13.81 -20.29 -1.18
CA GLU A 80 -14.76 -19.91 -0.14
C GLU A 80 -15.43 -18.55 -0.43
N SER A 81 -14.65 -17.57 -0.84
CA SER A 81 -15.10 -16.20 -1.07
C SER A 81 -15.43 -15.87 -2.53
N GLY A 82 -14.89 -16.64 -3.48
CA GLY A 82 -14.90 -16.33 -4.91
C GLY A 82 -14.02 -15.13 -5.29
N LEU A 83 -13.17 -14.64 -4.38
CA LEU A 83 -12.32 -13.46 -4.59
C LEU A 83 -10.88 -13.87 -4.92
N LEU A 84 -10.11 -12.95 -5.52
CA LEU A 84 -8.74 -13.23 -5.94
C LEU A 84 -7.82 -13.62 -4.78
N HIS A 85 -7.06 -14.70 -4.93
CA HIS A 85 -6.03 -15.09 -3.95
C HIS A 85 -5.02 -13.98 -3.70
N ILE A 86 -4.59 -13.26 -4.75
CA ILE A 86 -3.65 -12.13 -4.61
C ILE A 86 -4.26 -10.97 -3.82
N ALA A 87 -5.59 -10.76 -3.88
CA ALA A 87 -6.26 -9.75 -3.08
C ALA A 87 -6.32 -10.14 -1.60
N HIS A 88 -6.53 -11.43 -1.30
CA HIS A 88 -6.41 -11.95 0.07
C HIS A 88 -5.01 -11.81 0.65
N GLU A 89 -3.98 -12.09 -0.15
CA GLU A 89 -2.58 -11.86 0.24
C GLU A 89 -2.34 -10.39 0.57
N ALA A 90 -2.74 -9.47 -0.31
CA ALA A 90 -2.56 -8.03 -0.11
C ALA A 90 -3.33 -7.51 1.11
N ALA A 91 -4.58 -7.93 1.30
CA ALA A 91 -5.37 -7.58 2.48
C ALA A 91 -4.67 -8.03 3.78
N GLY A 92 -4.17 -9.27 3.81
CA GLY A 92 -3.45 -9.79 4.98
C GLY A 92 -2.11 -9.08 5.23
N LEU A 93 -1.40 -8.61 4.19
CA LEU A 93 -0.17 -7.83 4.33
C LEU A 93 -0.45 -6.42 4.86
N ILE A 94 -1.51 -5.76 4.38
CA ILE A 94 -1.93 -4.44 4.89
C ILE A 94 -2.32 -4.55 6.37
N ILE A 95 -3.07 -5.59 6.76
CA ILE A 95 -3.41 -5.84 8.17
C ILE A 95 -2.15 -6.04 9.01
N GLN A 96 -1.18 -6.81 8.53
CA GLN A 96 0.10 -6.99 9.24
C GLN A 96 0.88 -5.68 9.40
N LEU A 97 0.93 -4.86 8.36
CA LEU A 97 1.56 -3.54 8.41
C LEU A 97 0.87 -2.62 9.42
N GLU A 98 -0.47 -2.56 9.38
CA GLU A 98 -1.27 -1.77 10.31
C GLU A 98 -1.06 -2.20 11.76
N LEU A 99 -1.08 -3.51 12.04
CA LEU A 99 -0.81 -4.04 13.38
C LEU A 99 0.60 -3.71 13.85
N PHE A 100 1.59 -3.78 12.96
CA PHE A 100 2.98 -3.43 13.28
C PHE A 100 3.10 -1.93 13.63
N ILE A 101 2.49 -1.04 12.86
CA ILE A 101 2.48 0.41 13.11
C ILE A 101 1.79 0.72 14.44
N GLN A 102 0.62 0.12 14.70
CA GLN A 102 -0.11 0.30 15.96
C GLN A 102 0.71 -0.15 17.18
N GLN A 103 1.49 -1.22 17.04
CA GLN A 103 2.36 -1.74 18.11
C GLN A 103 3.64 -0.94 18.28
N ASN A 104 4.06 -0.18 17.27
CA ASN A 104 5.35 0.52 17.25
C ASN A 104 5.21 2.01 16.86
N PRO A 105 4.38 2.80 17.57
CA PRO A 105 4.11 4.19 17.19
C PRO A 105 5.34 5.13 17.33
N GLN A 106 6.45 4.65 17.92
CA GLN A 106 7.67 5.43 18.10
C GLN A 106 8.48 5.68 16.82
N TYR A 107 8.21 4.96 15.74
CA TYR A 107 8.96 5.11 14.49
C TYR A 107 8.36 6.17 13.58
N ASP A 108 9.22 6.84 12.82
CA ASP A 108 8.80 7.66 11.68
C ASP A 108 8.65 6.77 10.44
N TYR A 109 7.42 6.62 9.97
CA TYR A 109 7.06 5.78 8.82
C TYR A 109 6.93 6.55 7.51
N LEU A 110 6.99 7.89 7.54
CA LEU A 110 6.73 8.74 6.38
C LEU A 110 8.01 9.34 5.81
N SER A 111 9.05 9.49 6.63
CA SER A 111 10.38 9.87 6.14
C SER A 111 11.05 8.72 5.38
N PHE A 112 11.70 9.03 4.26
CA PHE A 112 12.50 8.09 3.48
C PHE A 112 13.85 8.70 3.09
N ARG A 113 14.82 7.85 2.75
CA ARG A 113 16.13 8.28 2.23
C ARG A 113 16.00 8.64 0.76
N GLU A 114 16.65 9.72 0.35
CA GLU A 114 16.68 10.14 -1.06
C GLU A 114 17.14 8.98 -1.97
N PRO A 115 16.33 8.61 -2.99
CA PRO A 115 16.67 7.48 -3.84
C PRO A 115 17.88 7.80 -4.73
N PRO A 116 18.71 6.80 -5.11
CA PRO A 116 19.80 7.00 -6.06
C PRO A 116 19.29 7.59 -7.39
N GLN A 117 19.93 8.65 -7.90
CA GLN A 117 19.50 9.34 -9.13
C GLN A 117 20.34 8.99 -10.38
N GLU A 118 21.29 8.07 -10.28
CA GLU A 118 22.26 7.76 -11.36
C GLU A 118 21.59 7.35 -12.68
N HIS A 119 20.46 6.62 -12.59
CA HIS A 119 19.69 6.15 -13.75
C HIS A 119 18.91 7.26 -14.48
N LYS A 120 18.76 8.45 -13.90
CA LYS A 120 18.07 9.58 -14.54
C LYS A 120 18.98 10.42 -15.44
N ARG A 121 20.30 10.18 -15.43
CA ARG A 121 21.29 10.96 -16.20
C ARG A 121 21.52 10.46 -17.64
N THR A 122 20.88 9.38 -18.06
CA THR A 122 21.02 8.81 -19.41
C THR A 122 19.85 9.21 -20.31
N SER A 123 19.79 10.47 -20.69
CA SER A 123 19.15 10.91 -21.93
C SER A 123 19.69 12.30 -22.29
N LYS A 124 20.67 12.33 -23.19
CA LYS A 124 21.07 13.50 -23.97
C LYS A 124 20.90 13.15 -25.42
#